data_AF-A0A1Q7WJS5-F1
#
_entry.id   AF-A0A1Q7WJS5-F1
#
_cell.length_a   1.000
_cell.length_b   1.000
_cell.length_c   1.000
_cell.angle_alpha   90.00
_cell.angle_beta   90.00
_cell.angle_gamma   90.00
#
_symmetry.space_group_name_H-M   'P 1'
#
loop_
_entity.id
_entity.type
_entity.pdbx_description
1 polymer ?
#
loop_
_entity_poly.entity_id
_entity_poly.type
_entity_poly.pdbx_seq_one_letter_code
_entity_poly.pdbx_strand_id
1 'polypeptide(L)'
;MLASAGLLAAAAASGAGPLSALATTATTTVGTTTPEPMIAAGVSIGGVPVGGLTSADAYEAVDQSFSQPLTIVVRSHRLAPQPGQLGGVARIGEAVARAGSAVPGTQIRLEVSVNRARVRSYVGVVAKRFDVQPVDAQLFLRNLRPWIAKPVIGLTLYRARAEAAIVGALVANKHGPLELRQKVTPPATTRTNFGPVIVIRRGSNGLHLYRGMRPWRVFPVATGQAIYPTPLGRFRIVVKWRNPWWYPPSSPWAAGLKPVPPGPGNPLGTRWMGLSAPGVGIHGTPDAASIGYSASHGCIRMRIHEAEWLFRQVRIGTTVFIVSA
;
A
#
# COMPACT_ATOMS: atom_id res chain seq x y z
N MET A 1 3.69 7.23 -45.30
CA MET A 1 2.64 6.51 -46.01
C MET A 1 1.58 6.11 -45.01
N LEU A 2 0.37 6.63 -45.22
CA LEU A 2 -0.83 6.43 -44.39
C LEU A 2 -1.44 5.03 -44.57
N ALA A 3 -2.21 4.59 -43.56
CA ALA A 3 -3.56 3.97 -43.64
C ALA A 3 -3.76 2.94 -42.51
N SER A 4 -4.91 2.71 -41.88
CA SER A 4 -6.20 3.41 -41.76
C SER A 4 -6.99 2.70 -40.67
N ALA A 5 -7.74 3.46 -39.87
CA ALA A 5 -8.76 2.97 -38.93
C ALA A 5 -10.06 2.63 -39.68
N GLY A 6 -10.76 1.59 -39.23
CA GLY A 6 -12.09 1.22 -39.73
C GLY A 6 -13.18 1.57 -38.70
N LEU A 7 -14.05 2.50 -39.06
CA LEU A 7 -15.32 2.81 -38.40
C LEU A 7 -16.44 2.56 -39.42
N LEU A 8 -17.43 1.72 -39.09
CA LEU A 8 -18.63 1.54 -39.91
C LEU A 8 -19.78 2.40 -39.35
N ALA A 9 -20.29 3.29 -40.19
CA ALA A 9 -21.58 3.96 -40.04
C ALA A 9 -22.40 3.68 -41.30
N ALA A 10 -23.66 3.27 -41.13
CA ALA A 10 -24.57 2.94 -42.23
C ALA A 10 -25.69 4.00 -42.36
N ALA A 11 -25.64 4.64 -43.53
CA ALA A 11 -26.67 5.22 -44.40
C ALA A 11 -28.09 5.55 -43.89
N ALA A 12 -28.49 6.78 -44.23
CA ALA A 12 -29.85 7.28 -44.33
C ALA A 12 -30.58 6.76 -45.58
N ALA A 13 -31.91 6.76 -45.55
CA ALA A 13 -32.75 6.78 -46.75
C ALA A 13 -33.92 7.74 -46.56
N SER A 14 -33.94 8.75 -47.43
CA SER A 14 -34.95 9.77 -47.64
C SER A 14 -36.11 9.26 -48.51
N GLY A 15 -37.33 9.67 -48.21
CA GLY A 15 -38.47 9.54 -49.12
C GLY A 15 -39.54 10.58 -48.78
N ALA A 16 -39.65 11.62 -49.60
CA ALA A 16 -40.71 12.61 -49.54
C ALA A 16 -41.73 12.35 -50.67
N GLY A 17 -43.02 12.48 -50.35
CA GLY A 17 -44.16 12.43 -51.25
C GLY A 17 -45.39 13.09 -50.57
N PRO A 18 -46.36 13.63 -51.32
CA PRO A 18 -46.90 14.96 -51.06
C PRO A 18 -48.24 15.01 -50.28
N LEU A 19 -48.55 16.25 -49.90
CA LEU A 19 -49.68 16.77 -49.13
C LEU A 19 -51.07 16.35 -49.65
N SER A 20 -51.97 16.03 -48.71
CA SER A 20 -53.42 16.13 -48.92
C SER A 20 -54.05 16.79 -47.70
N ALA A 21 -54.67 17.94 -47.92
CA ALA A 21 -55.32 18.76 -46.90
C ALA A 21 -56.75 18.25 -46.66
N LEU A 22 -57.05 17.86 -45.43
CA LEU A 22 -58.41 17.73 -44.92
C LEU A 22 -58.56 18.70 -43.76
N ALA A 23 -59.43 19.68 -43.95
CA ALA A 23 -59.82 20.65 -42.96
C ALA A 23 -60.63 19.96 -41.86
N THR A 24 -60.04 19.80 -40.68
CA THR A 24 -60.76 19.40 -39.48
C THR A 24 -61.04 20.65 -38.66
N THR A 25 -62.33 20.95 -38.49
CA THR A 25 -62.88 22.03 -37.68
C THR A 25 -62.32 21.96 -36.26
N ALA A 26 -61.58 22.99 -35.86
CA ALA A 26 -61.10 23.15 -34.50
C ALA A 26 -62.27 23.59 -33.60
N THR A 27 -62.82 22.67 -32.83
CA THR A 27 -63.66 23.00 -31.69
C THR A 27 -62.76 23.55 -30.59
N THR A 28 -62.67 24.87 -30.47
CA THR A 28 -61.94 25.55 -29.40
C THR A 28 -62.71 25.37 -28.10
N THR A 29 -62.41 24.32 -27.34
CA THR A 29 -62.82 24.24 -25.93
C THR A 29 -61.92 25.18 -25.15
N VAL A 30 -62.41 26.35 -24.77
CA VAL A 30 -61.76 27.22 -23.79
C VAL A 30 -61.86 26.50 -22.45
N GLY A 31 -60.85 25.70 -22.14
CA GLY A 31 -60.65 25.17 -20.80
C GLY A 31 -60.29 26.34 -19.89
N THR A 32 -61.17 26.69 -18.97
CA THR A 32 -60.84 27.54 -17.83
C THR A 32 -59.75 26.84 -17.03
N THR A 33 -58.48 27.16 -17.30
CA THR A 33 -57.36 26.69 -16.50
C THR A 33 -57.38 27.46 -15.19
N THR A 34 -58.08 26.90 -14.19
CA THR A 34 -57.91 27.31 -12.79
C THR A 34 -56.41 27.34 -12.48
N PRO A 35 -55.86 28.46 -11.99
CA PRO A 35 -54.44 28.53 -11.69
C PRO A 35 -54.06 27.41 -10.72
N GLU A 36 -53.00 26.68 -11.06
CA GLU A 36 -52.56 25.52 -10.28
C GLU A 36 -52.28 25.96 -8.84
N PRO A 37 -52.83 25.25 -7.83
CA PRO A 37 -52.70 25.66 -6.44
C PRO A 37 -51.21 25.70 -6.03
N MET A 38 -50.79 26.85 -5.51
CA MET A 38 -49.42 27.07 -5.04
C MET A 38 -49.24 26.57 -3.60
N ILE A 39 -48.03 26.12 -3.28
CA ILE A 39 -47.67 25.72 -1.92
C ILE A 39 -47.67 26.96 -1.01
N ALA A 40 -48.19 26.82 0.21
CA ALA A 40 -48.25 27.90 1.19
C ALA A 40 -46.89 28.57 1.44
N ALA A 41 -46.90 29.88 1.65
CA ALA A 41 -45.67 30.66 1.85
C ALA A 41 -44.84 30.14 3.04
N GLY A 42 -43.51 30.19 2.89
CA GLY A 42 -42.57 29.77 3.94
C GLY A 42 -42.44 28.26 4.17
N VAL A 43 -43.17 27.42 3.43
CA VAL A 43 -43.01 25.95 3.49
C VAL A 43 -41.66 25.55 2.89
N SER A 44 -41.00 24.57 3.51
CA SER A 44 -39.75 23.96 3.00
C SER A 44 -39.83 22.44 3.01
N ILE A 45 -39.09 21.79 2.10
CA ILE A 45 -38.91 20.34 2.05
C ILE A 45 -37.42 20.02 2.17
N GLY A 46 -37.02 19.32 3.22
CA GLY A 46 -35.62 18.89 3.40
C GLY A 46 -34.61 20.05 3.43
N GLY A 47 -35.06 21.24 3.84
CA GLY A 47 -34.28 22.49 3.84
C GLY A 47 -34.36 23.31 2.54
N VAL A 48 -35.04 22.81 1.51
CA VAL A 48 -35.28 23.53 0.25
C VAL A 48 -36.57 24.37 0.39
N PRO A 49 -36.53 25.70 0.23
CA PRO A 49 -37.73 26.52 0.26
C PRO A 49 -38.61 26.23 -0.96
N VAL A 50 -39.88 25.89 -0.72
CA VAL A 50 -40.86 25.57 -1.78
C VAL A 50 -42.15 26.40 -1.69
N GLY A 51 -42.31 27.21 -0.65
CA GLY A 51 -43.47 28.09 -0.51
C GLY A 51 -43.56 29.09 -1.66
N GLY A 52 -44.76 29.22 -2.24
CA GLY A 52 -45.03 30.04 -3.41
C GLY A 52 -44.66 29.37 -4.74
N LEU A 53 -44.26 28.09 -4.75
CA LEU A 53 -44.05 27.31 -5.98
C LEU A 53 -45.29 26.47 -6.32
N THR A 54 -45.43 26.12 -7.61
CA THR A 54 -46.33 25.03 -8.03
C THR A 54 -45.79 23.69 -7.53
N SER A 55 -46.62 22.64 -7.56
CA SER A 55 -46.16 21.30 -7.18
C SER A 55 -45.05 20.77 -8.10
N ALA A 56 -45.13 21.09 -9.40
CA ALA A 56 -44.11 20.71 -10.38
C ALA A 56 -42.77 21.42 -10.11
N ASP A 57 -42.79 22.73 -9.92
CA ASP A 57 -41.56 23.52 -9.66
C ASP A 57 -40.93 23.14 -8.31
N ALA A 58 -41.77 22.86 -7.29
CA ALA A 58 -41.30 22.37 -5.99
C ALA A 58 -40.63 21.00 -6.10
N TYR A 59 -41.17 20.11 -6.94
CA TYR A 59 -40.55 18.81 -7.20
C TYR A 59 -39.16 18.98 -7.83
N GLU A 60 -39.05 19.81 -8.88
CA GLU A 60 -37.78 20.05 -9.57
C GLU A 60 -36.73 20.70 -8.66
N ALA A 61 -37.11 21.70 -7.87
CA ALA A 61 -36.21 22.35 -6.93
C ALA A 61 -35.65 21.37 -5.88
N VAL A 62 -36.50 20.50 -5.33
CA VAL A 62 -36.08 19.48 -4.36
C VAL A 62 -35.22 18.41 -5.02
N ASP A 63 -35.56 17.98 -6.24
CA ASP A 63 -34.78 17.00 -7.01
C ASP A 63 -33.39 17.53 -7.36
N GLN A 64 -33.30 18.79 -7.79
CA GLN A 64 -32.04 19.45 -8.09
C GLN A 64 -31.15 19.55 -6.84
N SER A 65 -31.74 19.90 -5.69
CA SER A 65 -31.01 19.93 -4.42
C SER A 65 -30.54 18.53 -4.03
N PHE A 66 -31.41 17.52 -4.06
CA PHE A 66 -31.05 16.16 -3.67
C PHE A 66 -30.02 15.55 -4.63
N SER A 67 -30.05 15.89 -5.91
CA SER A 67 -29.12 15.37 -6.92
C SER A 67 -27.70 15.96 -6.81
N GLN A 68 -27.47 16.95 -5.93
CA GLN A 68 -26.14 17.50 -5.72
C GLN A 68 -25.15 16.42 -5.22
N PRO A 69 -23.92 16.36 -5.77
CA PRO A 69 -22.93 15.37 -5.36
C PRO A 69 -22.55 15.47 -3.89
N LEU A 70 -22.37 14.32 -3.24
CA LEU A 70 -21.81 14.26 -1.89
C LEU A 70 -20.29 14.43 -1.97
N THR A 71 -19.77 15.52 -1.43
CA THR A 71 -18.33 15.74 -1.30
C THR A 71 -17.76 14.83 -0.22
N ILE A 72 -16.93 13.87 -0.62
CA ILE A 72 -16.21 12.95 0.26
C ILE A 72 -14.71 13.25 0.17
N VAL A 73 -14.05 13.38 1.32
CA VAL A 73 -12.61 13.65 1.41
C VAL A 73 -11.90 12.44 2.01
N VAL A 74 -10.88 11.95 1.30
CA VAL A 74 -9.98 10.89 1.78
C VAL A 74 -8.55 11.40 1.65
N ARG A 75 -7.94 11.78 2.79
CA ARG A 75 -6.66 12.49 2.84
C ARG A 75 -6.72 13.79 2.02
N SER A 76 -5.90 13.91 0.96
CA SER A 76 -5.87 15.05 0.05
C SER A 76 -6.77 14.88 -1.17
N HIS A 77 -7.52 13.78 -1.29
CA HIS A 77 -8.36 13.48 -2.45
C HIS A 77 -9.81 13.82 -2.16
N ARG A 78 -10.46 14.46 -3.14
CA ARG A 78 -11.89 14.75 -3.14
C ARG A 78 -12.61 13.82 -4.11
N LEU A 79 -13.67 13.19 -3.66
CA LEU A 79 -14.60 12.39 -4.45
C LEU A 79 -15.96 13.08 -4.39
N ALA A 80 -16.74 12.99 -5.45
CA ALA A 80 -18.05 13.62 -5.54
C ALA A 80 -19.08 12.66 -6.18
N PRO A 81 -19.40 11.52 -5.56
CA PRO A 81 -20.46 10.64 -6.04
C PRO A 81 -21.83 11.32 -5.96
N GLN A 82 -22.68 11.07 -6.94
CA GLN A 82 -24.09 11.45 -6.86
C GLN A 82 -24.83 10.54 -5.87
N PRO A 83 -25.86 11.06 -5.16
CA PRO A 83 -26.67 10.25 -4.23
C PRO A 83 -27.24 8.97 -4.83
N GLY A 84 -27.70 9.00 -6.08
CA GLY A 84 -28.18 7.80 -6.79
C GLY A 84 -27.11 6.72 -6.97
N GLN A 85 -25.84 7.10 -7.20
CA GLN A 85 -24.71 6.16 -7.29
C GLN A 85 -24.43 5.46 -5.95
N LEU A 86 -24.72 6.13 -4.85
CA LEU A 86 -24.60 5.60 -3.49
C LEU A 86 -25.84 4.81 -3.06
N GLY A 87 -26.89 4.78 -3.89
CA GLY A 87 -28.15 4.10 -3.59
C GLY A 87 -29.13 4.90 -2.74
N GLY A 88 -28.96 6.23 -2.67
CA GLY A 88 -29.95 7.13 -2.09
C GLY A 88 -31.09 7.41 -3.06
N VAL A 89 -32.33 7.30 -2.59
CA VAL A 89 -33.56 7.63 -3.33
C VAL A 89 -34.46 8.46 -2.43
N ALA A 90 -34.78 9.67 -2.86
CA ALA A 90 -35.67 10.58 -2.14
C ALA A 90 -37.13 10.37 -2.54
N ARG A 91 -38.04 10.38 -1.56
CA ARG A 91 -39.50 10.33 -1.78
C ARG A 91 -40.04 11.74 -2.00
N ILE A 92 -39.62 12.36 -3.11
CA ILE A 92 -39.90 13.77 -3.39
C ILE A 92 -41.40 14.00 -3.61
N GLY A 93 -42.05 13.17 -4.43
CA GLY A 93 -43.48 13.32 -4.72
C GLY A 93 -44.38 13.27 -3.49
N GLU A 94 -44.09 12.36 -2.55
CA GLU A 94 -44.83 12.28 -1.27
C GLU A 94 -44.59 13.52 -0.39
N ALA A 95 -43.36 14.05 -0.38
CA ALA A 95 -43.03 15.26 0.36
C ALA A 95 -43.71 16.50 -0.22
N VAL A 96 -43.78 16.62 -1.56
CA VAL A 96 -44.49 17.70 -2.26
C VAL A 96 -46.00 17.60 -2.04
N ALA A 97 -46.58 16.39 -2.09
CA ALA A 97 -48.00 16.19 -1.79
C ALA A 97 -48.36 16.64 -0.37
N ARG A 98 -47.49 16.35 0.62
CA ARG A 98 -47.66 16.87 1.99
C ARG A 98 -47.52 18.39 2.06
N ALA A 99 -46.65 18.98 1.23
CA ALA A 99 -46.45 20.43 1.17
C ALA A 99 -47.66 21.17 0.62
N GLY A 100 -48.34 20.60 -0.38
CA GLY A 100 -49.54 21.18 -0.97
C GLY A 100 -50.69 21.39 0.03
N SER A 101 -50.74 20.58 1.09
CA SER A 101 -51.75 20.68 2.15
C SER A 101 -51.21 21.25 3.47
N ALA A 102 -49.97 21.75 3.49
CA ALA A 102 -49.32 22.23 4.69
C ALA A 102 -49.71 23.69 5.01
N VAL A 103 -49.68 24.03 6.30
CA VAL A 103 -49.85 25.42 6.74
C VAL A 103 -48.59 26.24 6.42
N PRO A 104 -48.70 27.58 6.26
CA PRO A 104 -47.55 28.44 6.03
C PRO A 104 -46.43 28.23 7.06
N GLY A 105 -45.18 28.28 6.60
CA GLY A 105 -43.99 28.10 7.44
C GLY A 105 -43.62 26.64 7.79
N THR A 106 -44.42 25.65 7.38
CA THR A 106 -44.19 24.23 7.75
C THR A 106 -42.86 23.71 7.20
N GLN A 107 -42.12 22.98 8.04
CA GLN A 107 -40.86 22.32 7.65
C GLN A 107 -41.12 20.83 7.42
N ILE A 108 -41.12 20.40 6.17
CA ILE A 108 -41.39 19.01 5.81
C ILE A 108 -40.07 18.25 5.68
N ARG A 109 -39.99 17.10 6.33
CA ARG A 109 -38.84 16.21 6.18
C ARG A 109 -38.89 15.53 4.81
N LEU A 110 -37.77 15.59 4.09
CA LEU A 110 -37.52 14.74 2.92
C LEU A 110 -37.16 13.34 3.39
N GLU A 111 -37.98 12.35 3.07
CA GLU A 111 -37.68 10.95 3.36
C GLU A 111 -36.77 10.37 2.29
N VAL A 112 -35.64 9.80 2.71
CA VAL A 112 -34.63 9.22 1.83
C VAL A 112 -34.43 7.77 2.21
N SER A 113 -34.68 6.87 1.26
CA SER A 113 -34.30 5.46 1.36
C SER A 113 -32.87 5.28 0.88
N VAL A 114 -32.07 4.50 1.60
CA VAL A 114 -30.66 4.27 1.25
C VAL A 114 -30.38 2.77 1.16
N ASN A 115 -29.97 2.32 -0.03
CA ASN A 115 -29.47 0.97 -0.23
C ASN A 115 -28.07 0.82 0.39
N ARG A 116 -28.02 0.29 1.62
CA ARG A 116 -26.77 0.09 2.35
C ARG A 116 -25.76 -0.81 1.64
N ALA A 117 -26.21 -1.77 0.82
CA ALA A 117 -25.31 -2.63 0.06
C ALA A 117 -24.56 -1.83 -1.03
N ARG A 118 -25.22 -0.87 -1.69
CA ARG A 118 -24.55 0.03 -2.65
C ARG A 118 -23.55 0.94 -1.96
N VAL A 119 -23.89 1.51 -0.81
CA VAL A 119 -22.94 2.30 0.01
C VAL A 119 -21.73 1.46 0.39
N ARG A 120 -21.94 0.23 0.88
CA ARG A 120 -20.85 -0.70 1.23
C ARG A 120 -19.96 -1.02 0.03
N SER A 121 -20.54 -1.30 -1.13
CA SER A 121 -19.80 -1.53 -2.38
C SER A 121 -18.96 -0.31 -2.76
N TYR A 122 -19.53 0.90 -2.68
CA TYR A 122 -18.80 2.14 -2.93
C TYR A 122 -17.64 2.33 -1.95
N VAL A 123 -17.88 2.13 -0.64
CA VAL A 123 -16.82 2.17 0.39
C VAL A 123 -15.74 1.11 0.09
N GLY A 124 -16.11 -0.06 -0.42
CA GLY A 124 -15.18 -1.08 -0.90
C GLY A 124 -14.32 -0.61 -2.07
N VAL A 125 -14.88 0.11 -3.03
CA VAL A 125 -14.12 0.72 -4.15
C VAL A 125 -13.17 1.80 -3.64
N VAL A 126 -13.63 2.66 -2.73
CA VAL A 126 -12.77 3.68 -2.10
C VAL A 126 -11.64 3.02 -1.33
N ALA A 127 -11.94 2.01 -0.50
CA ALA A 127 -10.94 1.23 0.22
C ALA A 127 -9.93 0.59 -0.73
N LYS A 128 -10.36 -0.03 -1.84
CA LYS A 128 -9.45 -0.61 -2.84
C LYS A 128 -8.49 0.41 -3.45
N ARG A 129 -8.93 1.67 -3.59
CA ARG A 129 -8.12 2.75 -4.16
C ARG A 129 -7.15 3.38 -3.17
N PHE A 130 -7.53 3.48 -1.88
CA PHE A 130 -6.80 4.27 -0.88
C PHE A 130 -6.21 3.47 0.27
N ASP A 131 -6.58 2.20 0.43
CA ASP A 131 -5.93 1.31 1.39
C ASP A 131 -4.54 0.95 0.87
N VAL A 132 -3.57 1.01 1.78
CA VAL A 132 -2.17 0.67 1.51
C VAL A 132 -1.76 -0.37 2.53
N GLN A 133 -1.20 -1.49 2.08
CA GLN A 133 -0.65 -2.47 3.02
C GLN A 133 0.68 -1.96 3.58
N PRO A 134 0.94 -2.11 4.90
CA PRO A 134 2.24 -1.80 5.44
C PRO A 134 3.29 -2.74 4.84
N VAL A 135 4.44 -2.18 4.46
CA VAL A 135 5.56 -2.96 3.92
C VAL A 135 6.80 -2.67 4.74
N ASP A 136 7.40 -3.73 5.26
CA ASP A 136 8.64 -3.64 6.02
C ASP A 136 9.83 -3.20 5.17
N ALA A 137 10.77 -2.51 5.81
CA ALA A 137 12.05 -2.23 5.21
C ALA A 137 12.79 -3.54 4.92
N GLN A 138 13.25 -3.72 3.69
CA GLN A 138 14.01 -4.89 3.27
C GLN A 138 15.46 -4.54 2.97
N LEU A 139 16.38 -5.37 3.44
CA LEU A 139 17.81 -5.26 3.17
C LEU A 139 18.20 -6.14 1.99
N PHE A 140 18.93 -5.60 1.02
CA PHE A 140 19.53 -6.31 -0.11
C PHE A 140 20.86 -5.66 -0.51
N LEU A 141 21.49 -6.16 -1.58
CA LEU A 141 22.67 -5.53 -2.17
C LEU A 141 22.31 -4.76 -3.44
N ARG A 142 22.84 -3.55 -3.56
CA ARG A 142 22.87 -2.77 -4.80
C ARG A 142 24.31 -2.35 -5.06
N ASN A 143 24.86 -2.71 -6.21
CA ASN A 143 26.26 -2.45 -6.56
C ASN A 143 27.23 -2.92 -5.45
N LEU A 144 27.04 -4.15 -4.96
CA LEU A 144 27.87 -4.77 -3.91
C LEU A 144 27.88 -4.03 -2.56
N ARG A 145 26.89 -3.15 -2.31
CA ARG A 145 26.72 -2.42 -1.05
C ARG A 145 25.33 -2.67 -0.47
N PRO A 146 25.18 -2.73 0.87
CA PRO A 146 23.88 -2.81 1.51
C PRO A 146 22.97 -1.66 1.09
N TRP A 147 21.76 -2.01 0.69
CA TRP A 147 20.68 -1.09 0.41
C TRP A 147 19.45 -1.54 1.18
N ILE A 148 18.83 -0.61 1.89
CA ILE A 148 17.63 -0.87 2.69
C ILE A 148 16.48 -0.09 2.06
N ALA A 149 15.47 -0.80 1.54
CA ALA A 149 14.27 -0.19 1.00
C ALA A 149 13.59 0.71 2.03
N LYS A 150 12.94 1.79 1.57
CA LYS A 150 12.09 2.59 2.47
C LYS A 150 10.89 1.71 2.85
N PRO A 151 10.51 1.65 4.14
CA PRO A 151 9.28 0.97 4.51
C PRO A 151 8.07 1.81 4.03
N VAL A 152 6.93 1.16 3.90
CA VAL A 152 5.65 1.79 3.56
C VAL A 152 4.73 1.73 4.76
N ILE A 153 4.16 2.88 5.13
CA ILE A 153 3.14 2.96 6.18
C ILE A 153 1.81 2.46 5.61
N GLY A 154 1.17 1.53 6.32
CA GLY A 154 -0.12 1.00 5.97
C GLY A 154 -1.26 1.97 6.30
N LEU A 155 -2.28 1.98 5.46
CA LEU A 155 -3.49 2.77 5.61
C LEU A 155 -4.70 1.87 5.35
N THR A 156 -5.70 1.92 6.23
CA THR A 156 -6.91 1.12 6.07
C THR A 156 -8.14 1.94 6.42
N LEU A 157 -9.07 2.09 5.50
CA LEU A 157 -10.32 2.83 5.70
C LEU A 157 -11.15 2.22 6.84
N TYR A 158 -11.69 3.05 7.72
CA TYR A 158 -12.67 2.61 8.72
C TYR A 158 -14.03 2.36 8.04
N ARG A 159 -14.18 1.21 7.38
CA ARG A 159 -15.32 0.91 6.48
C ARG A 159 -16.68 1.11 7.13
N ALA A 160 -16.91 0.53 8.30
CA ALA A 160 -18.19 0.66 9.00
C ALA A 160 -18.52 2.13 9.35
N ARG A 161 -17.52 2.91 9.76
CA ARG A 161 -17.68 4.34 10.05
C ARG A 161 -17.95 5.15 8.78
N ALA A 162 -17.26 4.81 7.68
CA ALA A 162 -17.48 5.44 6.37
C ALA A 162 -18.90 5.15 5.83
N GLU A 163 -19.35 3.89 5.92
CA GLU A 163 -20.71 3.49 5.55
C GLU A 163 -21.75 4.28 6.34
N ALA A 164 -21.63 4.31 7.67
CA ALA A 164 -22.55 5.06 8.53
C ALA A 164 -22.56 6.56 8.23
N ALA A 165 -21.39 7.14 7.98
CA ALA A 165 -21.25 8.55 7.66
C ALA A 165 -21.90 8.92 6.32
N ILE A 166 -21.72 8.09 5.28
CA ILE A 166 -22.35 8.30 3.98
C ILE A 166 -23.87 8.15 4.07
N VAL A 167 -24.36 7.07 4.71
CA VAL A 167 -25.81 6.87 4.91
C VAL A 167 -26.41 8.05 5.67
N GLY A 168 -25.76 8.49 6.75
CA GLY A 168 -26.21 9.63 7.54
C GLY A 168 -26.26 10.93 6.73
N ALA A 169 -25.26 11.18 5.88
CA ALA A 169 -25.24 12.36 5.02
C ALA A 169 -26.38 12.33 3.98
N LEU A 170 -26.64 11.18 3.36
CA LEU A 170 -27.73 11.02 2.39
C LEU A 170 -29.11 11.21 3.04
N VAL A 171 -29.34 10.59 4.20
CA VAL A 171 -30.62 10.72 4.94
C VAL A 171 -30.85 12.15 5.43
N ALA A 172 -29.78 12.88 5.76
CA ALA A 172 -29.85 14.26 6.20
C ALA A 172 -29.81 15.28 5.03
N ASN A 173 -29.80 14.82 3.77
CA ASN A 173 -29.63 15.67 2.58
C ASN A 173 -28.42 16.64 2.70
N LYS A 174 -27.28 16.15 3.17
CA LYS A 174 -26.04 16.92 3.34
C LYS A 174 -25.03 16.58 2.25
N HIS A 175 -24.41 17.60 1.64
CA HIS A 175 -23.51 17.43 0.50
C HIS A 175 -22.01 17.62 0.83
N GLY A 176 -21.63 17.82 2.09
CA GLY A 176 -20.24 17.66 2.58
C GLY A 176 -19.56 18.93 3.11
N PRO A 177 -18.23 18.91 3.34
CA PRO A 177 -17.32 17.77 3.10
C PRO A 177 -17.44 16.66 4.16
N LEU A 178 -17.48 15.40 3.71
CA LEU A 178 -17.48 14.21 4.54
C LEU A 178 -16.08 13.58 4.58
N GLU A 179 -15.36 13.71 5.69
CA GLU A 179 -14.03 13.13 5.86
C GLU A 179 -14.09 11.64 6.22
N LEU A 180 -13.52 10.79 5.36
CA LEU A 180 -13.35 9.38 5.68
C LEU A 180 -11.97 9.14 6.29
N ARG A 181 -11.98 8.68 7.55
CA ARG A 181 -10.77 8.41 8.32
C ARG A 181 -10.17 7.04 7.99
N GLN A 182 -8.85 6.93 8.11
CA GLN A 182 -8.11 5.69 7.93
C GLN A 182 -7.33 5.34 9.21
N LYS A 183 -7.25 4.05 9.52
CA LYS A 183 -6.31 3.50 10.48
C LYS A 183 -4.91 3.55 9.88
N VAL A 184 -3.97 4.11 10.61
CA VAL A 184 -2.54 4.08 10.26
C VAL A 184 -1.91 2.86 10.91
N THR A 185 -1.25 2.03 10.10
CA THR A 185 -0.54 0.83 10.56
C THR A 185 0.94 0.99 10.27
N PRO A 186 1.82 1.12 11.28
CA PRO A 186 3.25 1.25 11.03
C PRO A 186 3.84 -0.07 10.50
N PRO A 187 4.93 0.01 9.72
CA PRO A 187 5.72 -1.18 9.36
C PRO A 187 6.36 -1.78 10.64
N ALA A 188 6.54 -3.09 10.68
CA ALA A 188 7.20 -3.79 11.78
C ALA A 188 8.71 -3.53 11.77
N THR A 189 9.32 -3.45 10.58
CA THR A 189 10.75 -3.15 10.42
C THR A 189 10.95 -1.86 9.65
N THR A 190 11.77 -0.97 10.21
CA THR A 190 12.23 0.26 9.57
C THR A 190 13.72 0.21 9.25
N ARG A 191 14.22 1.23 8.55
CA ARG A 191 15.64 1.34 8.19
C ARG A 191 16.59 1.36 9.39
N THR A 192 16.13 1.85 10.55
CA THR A 192 16.96 1.96 11.76
C THR A 192 17.06 0.65 12.53
N ASN A 193 16.16 -0.32 12.26
CA ASN A 193 16.19 -1.63 12.89
C ASN A 193 17.35 -2.50 12.37
N PHE A 194 17.94 -2.19 11.22
CA PHE A 194 19.08 -2.92 10.68
C PHE A 194 20.38 -2.49 11.36
N GLY A 195 20.96 -3.42 12.13
CA GLY A 195 22.28 -3.28 12.73
C GLY A 195 23.42 -3.39 11.70
N PRO A 196 24.61 -3.83 12.14
CA PRO A 196 25.72 -4.04 11.23
C PRO A 196 25.40 -5.07 10.14
N VAL A 197 25.91 -4.82 8.93
CA VAL A 197 25.78 -5.72 7.78
C VAL A 197 27.18 -6.05 7.27
N ILE A 198 27.45 -7.33 7.04
CA ILE A 198 28.71 -7.80 6.49
C ILE A 198 28.51 -8.11 5.00
N VAL A 199 29.44 -7.67 4.17
CA VAL A 199 29.56 -8.07 2.77
C VAL A 199 30.96 -8.62 2.53
N ILE A 200 31.08 -9.92 2.31
CA ILE A 200 32.31 -10.61 1.96
C ILE A 200 32.40 -10.69 0.45
N ARG A 201 33.52 -10.22 -0.08
CA ARG A 201 33.88 -10.19 -1.49
C ARG A 201 34.99 -11.20 -1.72
N ARG A 202 34.69 -12.28 -2.45
CA ARG A 202 35.66 -13.36 -2.69
C ARG A 202 36.76 -12.94 -3.66
N GLY A 203 36.42 -12.19 -4.71
CA GLY A 203 37.38 -11.81 -5.76
C GLY A 203 38.48 -10.89 -5.24
N SER A 204 38.15 -10.04 -4.27
CA SER A 204 39.09 -9.12 -3.62
C SER A 204 39.54 -9.56 -2.22
N ASN A 205 39.10 -10.74 -1.75
CA ASN A 205 39.41 -11.24 -0.41
C ASN A 205 39.17 -10.19 0.70
N GLY A 206 38.01 -9.54 0.65
CA GLY A 206 37.66 -8.42 1.52
C GLY A 206 36.36 -8.63 2.29
N LEU A 207 36.38 -8.35 3.59
CA LEU A 207 35.18 -8.25 4.43
C LEU A 207 34.85 -6.77 4.64
N HIS A 208 33.74 -6.33 4.05
CA HIS A 208 33.23 -4.97 4.18
C HIS A 208 32.12 -4.93 5.23
N LEU A 209 32.36 -4.20 6.32
CA LEU A 209 31.40 -3.95 7.39
C LEU A 209 30.69 -2.62 7.17
N TYR A 210 29.37 -2.63 7.31
CA TYR A 210 28.50 -1.46 7.19
C TYR A 210 27.69 -1.27 8.47
N ARG A 211 27.33 -0.02 8.76
CA ARG A 211 26.30 0.34 9.75
C ARG A 211 25.04 0.75 8.98
N GLY A 212 24.08 -0.17 8.84
CA GLY A 212 23.01 -0.04 7.87
C GLY A 212 23.56 0.05 6.44
N MET A 213 23.34 1.17 5.77
CA MET A 213 23.85 1.45 4.41
C MET A 213 25.20 2.18 4.38
N ARG A 214 25.71 2.65 5.53
CA ARG A 214 26.94 3.44 5.58
C ARG A 214 28.16 2.52 5.71
N PRO A 215 29.18 2.65 4.83
CA PRO A 215 30.44 1.94 5.01
C PRO A 215 31.03 2.27 6.38
N TRP A 216 31.60 1.27 7.04
CA TRP A 216 32.22 1.46 8.36
C TRP A 216 33.68 1.01 8.37
N ARG A 217 33.96 -0.25 8.00
CA ARG A 217 35.34 -0.76 8.00
C ARG A 217 35.51 -1.85 6.96
N VAL A 218 36.73 -2.00 6.45
CA VAL A 218 37.10 -3.07 5.53
C VAL A 218 38.25 -3.83 6.15
N PHE A 219 38.22 -5.16 6.04
CA PHE A 219 39.27 -6.05 6.51
C PHE A 219 39.72 -6.94 5.35
N PRO A 220 41.03 -7.08 5.12
CA PRO A 220 41.51 -8.18 4.28
C PRO A 220 41.23 -9.50 5.01
N VAL A 221 40.80 -10.51 4.27
CA VAL A 221 40.46 -11.83 4.79
C VAL A 221 41.06 -12.92 3.91
N ALA A 222 41.10 -14.16 4.38
CA ALA A 222 41.29 -15.30 3.50
C ALA A 222 39.92 -15.95 3.23
N THR A 223 39.63 -16.27 1.97
CA THR A 223 38.43 -17.03 1.60
C THR A 223 38.77 -18.47 1.21
N GLY A 224 37.75 -19.26 0.91
CA GLY A 224 37.91 -20.66 0.51
C GLY A 224 38.61 -20.80 -0.83
N GLN A 225 39.53 -21.77 -0.91
CA GLN A 225 40.21 -22.14 -2.15
C GLN A 225 39.23 -22.65 -3.21
N ALA A 226 39.67 -22.73 -4.47
CA ALA A 226 38.79 -23.11 -5.59
C ALA A 226 38.09 -24.47 -5.38
N ILE A 227 38.80 -25.44 -4.81
CA ILE A 227 38.26 -26.79 -4.53
C ILE A 227 37.39 -26.86 -3.26
N TYR A 228 37.44 -25.84 -2.39
CA TYR A 228 36.57 -25.69 -1.21
C TYR A 228 36.09 -24.24 -1.10
N PRO A 229 35.28 -23.76 -2.05
CA PRO A 229 34.97 -22.35 -2.16
C PRO A 229 34.11 -21.89 -1.00
N THR A 230 34.33 -20.66 -0.53
CA THR A 230 33.37 -20.02 0.38
C THR A 230 32.02 -19.88 -0.35
N PRO A 231 30.90 -20.33 0.24
CA PRO A 231 29.61 -20.35 -0.44
C PRO A 231 29.12 -18.93 -0.73
N LEU A 232 28.51 -18.74 -1.89
CA LEU A 232 27.85 -17.49 -2.26
C LEU A 232 26.44 -17.46 -1.68
N GLY A 233 25.94 -16.26 -1.37
CA GLY A 233 24.55 -16.06 -0.97
C GLY A 233 24.37 -15.12 0.21
N ARG A 234 23.18 -15.20 0.80
CA ARG A 234 22.78 -14.42 1.98
C ARG A 234 22.68 -15.34 3.18
N PHE A 235 23.44 -15.02 4.20
CA PHE A 235 23.52 -15.75 5.45
C PHE A 235 23.31 -14.82 6.65
N ARG A 236 23.32 -15.41 7.84
CA ARG A 236 23.33 -14.69 9.11
C ARG A 236 24.29 -15.35 10.09
N ILE A 237 24.82 -14.58 11.03
CA ILE A 237 25.54 -15.16 12.17
C ILE A 237 24.53 -15.89 13.04
N VAL A 238 24.69 -17.21 13.23
CA VAL A 238 23.78 -18.04 14.05
C VAL A 238 24.37 -18.35 15.41
N VAL A 239 25.70 -18.34 15.54
CA VAL A 239 26.39 -18.66 16.78
C VAL A 239 27.69 -17.87 16.91
N LYS A 240 28.11 -17.61 18.15
CA LYS A 240 29.33 -16.87 18.47
C LYS A 240 30.04 -17.53 19.64
N TRP A 241 31.29 -17.95 19.45
CA TRP A 241 32.11 -18.54 20.51
C TRP A 241 33.41 -17.77 20.72
N ARG A 242 33.81 -17.65 21.98
CA ARG A 242 35.12 -17.16 22.39
C ARG A 242 36.00 -18.37 22.69
N ASN A 243 37.24 -18.33 22.22
CA ASN A 243 38.26 -19.36 22.42
C ASN A 243 37.69 -20.76 22.16
N PRO A 244 37.19 -21.03 20.93
CA PRO A 244 36.52 -22.29 20.62
C PRO A 244 37.52 -23.44 20.55
N TRP A 245 37.09 -24.63 20.93
CA TRP A 245 37.72 -25.85 20.43
C TRP A 245 37.58 -25.91 18.92
N TRP A 246 38.61 -26.38 18.23
CA TRP A 246 38.50 -26.74 16.83
C TRP A 246 38.33 -28.25 16.70
N TYR A 247 37.24 -28.66 16.07
CA TYR A 247 36.98 -30.04 15.72
C TYR A 247 37.19 -30.20 14.20
N PRO A 248 38.10 -31.09 13.77
CA PRO A 248 38.26 -31.42 12.37
C PRO A 248 36.93 -31.84 11.74
N PRO A 249 36.54 -31.29 10.58
CA PRO A 249 35.34 -31.73 9.90
C PRO A 249 35.52 -33.14 9.34
N SER A 250 34.41 -33.85 9.13
CA SER A 250 34.41 -35.12 8.39
C SER A 250 34.64 -34.85 6.89
N SER A 251 35.91 -34.69 6.49
CA SER A 251 36.32 -34.39 5.12
C SER A 251 37.70 -34.99 4.82
N PRO A 252 38.00 -35.41 3.58
CA PRO A 252 39.27 -36.04 3.24
C PRO A 252 40.51 -35.22 3.63
N TRP A 253 40.47 -33.89 3.50
CA TRP A 253 41.61 -33.02 3.86
C TRP A 253 41.91 -33.01 5.37
N ALA A 254 40.91 -33.36 6.19
CA ALA A 254 41.00 -33.35 7.64
C ALA A 254 41.14 -34.78 8.23
N ALA A 255 41.29 -35.79 7.37
CA ALA A 255 41.42 -37.18 7.80
C ALA A 255 42.62 -37.36 8.74
N GLY A 256 42.40 -38.01 9.87
CA GLY A 256 43.42 -38.26 10.89
C GLY A 256 43.77 -37.08 11.79
N LEU A 257 43.22 -35.88 11.55
CA LEU A 257 43.41 -34.75 12.46
C LEU A 257 42.63 -34.97 13.75
N LYS A 258 43.18 -34.48 14.87
CA LYS A 258 42.57 -34.56 16.21
C LYS A 258 41.98 -33.20 16.60
N PRO A 259 40.98 -33.15 17.50
CA PRO A 259 40.49 -31.90 18.08
C PRO A 259 41.63 -31.09 18.71
N VAL A 260 41.63 -29.78 18.46
CA VAL A 260 42.65 -28.87 18.97
C VAL A 260 42.02 -27.95 20.03
N PRO A 261 42.58 -27.89 21.26
CA PRO A 261 42.05 -27.03 22.32
C PRO A 261 42.22 -25.55 21.98
N PRO A 262 41.55 -24.65 22.71
CA PRO A 262 41.81 -23.22 22.60
C PRO A 262 43.25 -22.88 22.99
N GLY A 263 43.94 -22.08 22.19
CA GLY A 263 45.33 -21.69 22.46
C GLY A 263 46.17 -21.54 21.19
N PRO A 264 47.50 -21.39 21.34
CA PRO A 264 48.44 -21.37 20.21
C PRO A 264 48.24 -22.58 19.28
N GLY A 265 48.28 -22.34 17.97
CA GLY A 265 48.10 -23.39 16.96
C GLY A 265 46.65 -23.76 16.64
N ASN A 266 45.65 -23.28 17.40
CA ASN A 266 44.25 -23.51 17.06
C ASN A 266 43.87 -22.79 15.75
N PRO A 267 43.38 -23.49 14.71
CA PRO A 267 43.14 -22.91 13.40
C PRO A 267 41.95 -21.93 13.36
N LEU A 268 41.06 -21.95 14.36
CA LEU A 268 39.97 -20.98 14.51
C LEU A 268 40.39 -19.69 15.24
N GLY A 269 41.61 -19.65 15.78
CA GLY A 269 42.09 -18.56 16.61
C GLY A 269 41.20 -18.34 17.84
N THR A 270 40.95 -17.08 18.20
CA THR A 270 40.26 -16.74 19.46
C THR A 270 38.75 -16.52 19.31
N ARG A 271 38.23 -16.35 18.09
CA ARG A 271 36.80 -16.03 17.88
C ARG A 271 36.23 -16.84 16.74
N TRP A 272 35.03 -17.37 16.96
CA TRP A 272 34.21 -18.00 15.95
C TRP A 272 32.87 -17.30 15.82
N MET A 273 32.49 -16.95 14.60
CA MET A 273 31.18 -16.41 14.25
C MET A 273 30.59 -17.31 13.14
N GLY A 274 29.86 -18.34 13.57
CA GLY A 274 29.28 -19.33 12.66
C GLY A 274 28.13 -18.76 11.86
N LEU A 275 28.07 -19.08 10.57
CA LEU A 275 27.04 -18.63 9.65
C LEU A 275 25.89 -19.64 9.56
N SER A 276 24.76 -19.21 9.01
CA SER A 276 23.66 -20.11 8.65
C SER A 276 23.99 -21.05 7.47
N ALA A 277 25.20 -20.94 6.89
CA ALA A 277 25.79 -21.96 6.05
C ALA A 277 26.48 -23.01 6.94
N PRO A 278 26.06 -24.29 6.91
CA PRO A 278 26.64 -25.33 7.75
C PRO A 278 28.17 -25.43 7.60
N GLY A 279 28.88 -25.50 8.73
CA GLY A 279 30.34 -25.63 8.76
C GLY A 279 31.14 -24.39 8.32
N VAL A 280 30.48 -23.28 7.96
CA VAL A 280 31.14 -22.06 7.51
C VAL A 280 31.04 -20.98 8.59
N GLY A 281 32.15 -20.30 8.85
CA GLY A 281 32.23 -19.23 9.83
C GLY A 281 33.23 -18.16 9.48
N ILE A 282 33.10 -17.01 10.14
CA ILE A 282 34.12 -15.97 10.18
C ILE A 282 34.92 -16.17 11.47
N HIS A 283 36.24 -16.29 11.37
CA HIS A 283 37.07 -16.59 12.53
C HIS A 283 38.48 -16.00 12.42
N GLY A 284 39.19 -15.94 13.55
CA GLY A 284 40.60 -15.55 13.57
C GLY A 284 41.49 -16.67 13.01
N THR A 285 42.72 -16.37 12.58
CA THR A 285 43.66 -17.42 12.17
C THR A 285 45.07 -17.14 12.69
N PRO A 286 45.81 -18.16 13.16
CA PRO A 286 47.24 -18.02 13.44
C PRO A 286 48.09 -17.91 12.17
N ASP A 287 47.56 -18.36 11.02
CA ASP A 287 48.21 -18.28 9.72
C ASP A 287 47.94 -16.91 9.06
N ALA A 288 48.67 -15.89 9.53
CA ALA A 288 48.54 -14.52 9.04
C ALA A 288 48.92 -14.37 7.56
N ALA A 289 49.77 -15.26 7.03
CA ALA A 289 50.20 -15.24 5.64
C ALA A 289 49.07 -15.61 4.67
N SER A 290 48.06 -16.36 5.13
CA SER A 290 46.88 -16.68 4.31
C SER A 290 45.98 -15.48 4.00
N ILE A 291 46.07 -14.39 4.77
CA ILE A 291 45.19 -13.23 4.62
C ILE A 291 45.46 -12.50 3.29
N GLY A 292 44.40 -12.26 2.51
CA GLY A 292 44.49 -11.71 1.15
C GLY A 292 44.40 -12.75 0.05
N TYR A 293 44.41 -14.05 0.40
CA TYR A 293 44.38 -15.17 -0.54
C TYR A 293 43.19 -16.11 -0.34
N SER A 294 42.87 -16.88 -1.37
CA SER A 294 41.86 -17.95 -1.31
C SER A 294 42.52 -19.25 -0.82
N ALA A 295 42.66 -19.40 0.49
CA ALA A 295 43.50 -20.44 1.13
C ALA A 295 42.77 -21.32 2.15
N SER A 296 41.50 -21.05 2.45
CA SER A 296 40.75 -21.81 3.45
C SER A 296 39.97 -22.97 2.84
N HIS A 297 39.38 -23.81 3.69
CA HIS A 297 38.45 -24.88 3.31
C HIS A 297 36.97 -24.41 3.33
N GLY A 298 36.73 -23.13 3.02
CA GLY A 298 35.40 -22.52 2.90
C GLY A 298 35.10 -21.43 3.93
N CYS A 299 35.78 -21.41 5.07
CA CYS A 299 35.64 -20.38 6.09
C CYS A 299 36.28 -19.04 5.70
N ILE A 300 35.91 -17.97 6.41
CA ILE A 300 36.49 -16.64 6.24
C ILE A 300 37.48 -16.39 7.37
N ARG A 301 38.77 -16.41 7.05
CA ARG A 301 39.85 -16.17 8.03
C ARG A 301 40.14 -14.69 8.14
N MET A 302 40.29 -14.20 9.36
CA MET A 302 40.67 -12.83 9.70
C MET A 302 41.93 -12.84 10.56
N ARG A 303 42.65 -11.71 10.62
CA ARG A 303 43.66 -11.53 11.68
C ARG A 303 42.97 -11.61 13.04
N ILE A 304 43.64 -12.23 14.01
CA ILE A 304 43.04 -12.51 15.33
C ILE A 304 42.46 -11.23 15.97
N HIS A 305 43.24 -10.15 16.06
CA HIS A 305 42.79 -8.90 16.67
C HIS A 305 41.61 -8.25 15.92
N GLU A 306 41.52 -8.40 14.59
CA GLU A 306 40.40 -7.91 13.79
C GLU A 306 39.14 -8.76 14.02
N ALA A 307 39.28 -10.09 14.11
CA ALA A 307 38.20 -10.99 14.46
C ALA A 307 37.63 -10.69 15.85
N GLU A 308 38.51 -10.41 16.83
CA GLU A 308 38.12 -9.99 18.18
C GLU A 308 37.35 -8.69 18.20
N TRP A 309 37.79 -7.71 17.41
CA TRP A 309 37.08 -6.45 17.28
C TRP A 309 35.71 -6.66 16.62
N LEU A 310 35.66 -7.37 15.48
CA LEU A 310 34.41 -7.64 14.76
C LEU A 310 33.41 -8.38 15.64
N PHE A 311 33.88 -9.37 16.41
CA PHE A 311 33.07 -10.14 17.34
C PHE A 311 32.33 -9.24 18.35
N ARG A 312 32.89 -8.11 18.76
CA ARG A 312 32.21 -7.16 19.66
C ARG A 312 31.17 -6.29 18.93
N GLN A 313 31.34 -6.07 17.63
CA GLN A 313 30.46 -5.20 16.86
C GLN A 313 29.21 -5.91 16.33
N VAL A 314 29.31 -7.21 16.05
CA VAL A 314 28.22 -7.98 15.43
C VAL A 314 27.47 -8.83 16.44
N ARG A 315 26.23 -9.19 16.13
CA ARG A 315 25.35 -9.98 17.01
C ARG A 315 24.87 -11.23 16.28
N ILE A 316 24.34 -12.19 17.03
CA ILE A 316 23.54 -13.26 16.43
C ILE A 316 22.39 -12.61 15.66
N GLY A 317 22.14 -13.06 14.43
CA GLY A 317 21.22 -12.46 13.48
C GLY A 317 21.82 -11.42 12.54
N THR A 318 23.07 -10.94 12.76
CA THR A 318 23.75 -10.03 11.82
C THR A 318 23.78 -10.65 10.42
N THR A 319 23.28 -9.90 9.43
CA THR A 319 23.22 -10.35 8.03
C THR A 319 24.61 -10.33 7.41
N VAL A 320 24.92 -11.39 6.66
CA VAL A 320 26.18 -11.61 5.95
C VAL A 320 25.86 -11.92 4.50
N PHE A 321 26.29 -11.06 3.58
CA PHE A 321 26.29 -11.36 2.16
C PHE A 321 27.65 -11.87 1.73
N ILE A 322 27.70 -12.91 0.91
CA ILE A 322 28.92 -13.41 0.29
C ILE A 322 28.72 -13.38 -1.22
N VAL A 323 29.59 -12.64 -1.91
CA VAL A 323 29.53 -12.37 -3.35
C VAL A 323 30.85 -12.74 -4.04
N SER A 324 30.80 -12.97 -5.35
CA SER A 324 31.96 -13.37 -6.15
C SER A 324 32.97 -12.25 -6.38
N ALA A 325 32.49 -11.00 -6.45
CA ALA A 325 33.29 -9.79 -6.71
C ALA A 325 34.33 -9.51 -5.60
#